data_AF-A0A8I1KJF5-F1
#
_entry.id   AF-A0A8I1KJF5-F1
#
_cell.length_a   1.000
_cell.length_b   1.000
_cell.length_c   1.000
_cell.angle_alpha   90.00
_cell.angle_beta   90.00
_cell.angle_gamma   90.00
#
_symmetry.space_group_name_H-M   'P 1'
#
loop_
_entity.id
_entity.type
_entity.pdbx_description
1 polymer ?
#
loop_
_entity_poly.entity_id
_entity_poly.type
_entity_poly.pdbx_seq_one_letter_code
_entity_poly.pdbx_strand_id
1 'polypeptide(L)'
;MRLAGMGLAATLGLALATGAAAQGGMGGGMGGGRGMWQGIVTKLCPADIEKHCATVPAAEQRDCLAGKIKELSEPCLTAVESTAVDRGPGTGPVASLCMTEIAKFCPEVEHVQGQVRRCLMQHKAELAQPCVVALENTGPAWAR
;
A
#
# COMPACT_ATOMS: atom_id res chain seq x y z
N MET A 1 62.59 -15.13 56.34
CA MET A 1 61.43 -14.34 55.85
C MET A 1 60.29 -15.30 55.56
N ARG A 2 59.25 -15.30 56.41
CA ARG A 2 57.97 -16.01 56.22
C ARG A 2 56.88 -14.97 55.88
N LEU A 3 55.75 -15.48 55.38
CA LEU A 3 54.45 -14.87 55.02
C LEU A 3 54.28 -14.76 53.49
N ALA A 4 53.61 -15.71 52.81
CA ALA A 4 52.23 -16.21 52.91
C ALA A 4 51.18 -15.13 52.61
N GLY A 5 50.38 -15.34 51.56
CA GLY A 5 49.24 -14.47 51.23
C GLY A 5 48.64 -14.72 49.84
N MET A 6 48.10 -15.93 49.60
CA MET A 6 47.14 -16.16 48.52
C MET A 6 45.81 -15.47 48.93
N GLY A 7 45.49 -14.36 48.27
CA GLY A 7 44.27 -13.59 48.46
C GLY A 7 43.22 -13.96 47.41
N LEU A 8 42.11 -14.51 47.90
CA LEU A 8 40.88 -14.81 47.18
C LEU A 8 40.13 -13.55 46.70
N ALA A 9 39.27 -13.78 45.70
CA ALA A 9 38.04 -13.06 45.37
C ALA A 9 38.13 -11.80 44.49
N ALA A 10 37.53 -11.88 43.30
CA ALA A 10 36.20 -11.32 43.06
C ALA A 10 35.76 -11.65 41.62
N THR A 11 34.81 -12.56 41.48
CA THR A 11 34.07 -12.77 40.23
C THR A 11 33.21 -11.53 39.95
N LEU A 12 33.67 -10.66 39.04
CA LEU A 12 32.80 -9.67 38.41
C LEU A 12 31.87 -10.41 37.43
N GLY A 13 30.75 -10.91 37.95
CA GLY A 13 29.63 -11.39 37.15
C GLY A 13 28.97 -10.21 36.46
N LEU A 14 29.26 -10.04 35.17
CA LEU A 14 28.55 -9.11 34.31
C LEU A 14 27.10 -9.64 34.13
N ALA A 15 26.17 -9.12 34.91
CA ALA A 15 24.75 -9.34 34.72
C ALA A 15 24.29 -8.58 33.46
N LEU A 16 24.37 -9.24 32.31
CA LEU A 16 23.72 -8.76 31.07
C LEU A 16 22.21 -9.00 31.22
N ALA A 17 21.51 -7.97 31.66
CA ALA A 17 20.05 -7.91 31.65
C ALA A 17 19.55 -8.01 30.20
N THR A 18 19.07 -9.19 29.82
CA THR A 18 18.34 -9.41 28.56
C THR A 18 16.90 -8.93 28.73
N GLY A 19 16.73 -7.60 28.77
CA GLY A 19 15.43 -6.96 28.62
C GLY A 19 15.11 -6.76 27.14
N ALA A 20 14.44 -7.72 26.49
CA ALA A 20 13.88 -7.56 25.15
C ALA A 20 12.40 -7.19 25.26
N ALA A 21 12.14 -5.90 25.47
CA ALA A 21 10.85 -5.29 25.18
C ALA A 21 10.94 -4.61 23.79
N ALA A 22 10.43 -5.28 22.76
CA ALA A 22 10.14 -4.69 21.46
C ALA A 22 8.68 -5.04 21.13
N GLN A 23 7.75 -4.19 21.56
CA GLN A 23 7.07 -3.22 20.68
C GLN A 23 6.40 -3.89 19.49
N GLY A 24 5.13 -4.25 19.69
CA GLY A 24 4.17 -4.31 18.61
C GLY A 24 4.00 -2.91 18.01
N GLY A 25 4.20 -2.81 16.70
CA GLY A 25 3.98 -1.62 15.90
C GLY A 25 3.85 -2.05 14.45
N MET A 26 2.63 -2.36 14.02
CA MET A 26 2.34 -2.55 12.59
C MET A 26 2.62 -1.23 11.89
N GLY A 27 3.68 -1.24 11.06
CA GLY A 27 4.27 -0.06 10.47
C GLY A 27 3.31 0.75 9.60
N GLY A 28 3.23 2.05 9.90
CA GLY A 28 2.74 3.05 8.95
C GLY A 28 3.82 3.34 7.92
N GLY A 29 3.61 2.90 6.67
CA GLY A 29 4.50 3.20 5.56
C GLY A 29 4.26 4.62 5.04
N MET A 30 5.16 5.55 5.36
CA MET A 30 5.28 6.82 4.67
C MET A 30 6.10 6.61 3.38
N GLY A 31 5.45 6.64 2.22
CA GLY A 31 6.11 6.43 0.92
C GLY A 31 5.47 7.25 -0.19
N GLY A 32 5.90 8.51 -0.34
CA GLY A 32 5.57 9.35 -1.48
C GLY A 32 6.51 9.07 -2.65
N GLY A 33 5.95 8.94 -3.86
CA GLY A 33 6.69 8.92 -5.12
C GLY A 33 7.18 7.53 -5.56
N ARG A 34 6.66 7.06 -6.70
CA ARG A 34 7.02 5.79 -7.39
C ARG A 34 6.53 4.46 -6.79
N GLY A 35 6.09 4.45 -5.52
CA GLY A 35 5.61 3.26 -4.79
C GLY A 35 4.09 3.22 -4.50
N MET A 36 3.41 4.35 -4.69
CA MET A 36 2.10 4.59 -4.05
C MET A 36 0.96 3.73 -4.61
N TRP A 37 1.08 3.29 -5.86
CA TRP A 37 -0.02 2.63 -6.58
C TRP A 37 0.30 1.20 -7.03
N GLN A 38 1.51 0.67 -6.79
CA GLN A 38 1.84 -0.72 -7.14
C GLN A 38 0.85 -1.71 -6.54
N GLY A 39 0.39 -1.45 -5.31
CA GLY A 39 -0.57 -2.32 -4.62
C GLY A 39 -1.90 -2.48 -5.36
N ILE A 40 -2.28 -1.52 -6.21
CA ILE A 40 -3.52 -1.60 -7.00
C ILE A 40 -3.30 -2.54 -8.19
N VAL A 41 -2.20 -2.32 -8.93
CA VAL A 41 -1.87 -3.11 -10.12
C VAL A 41 -1.63 -4.57 -9.75
N THR A 42 -0.82 -4.86 -8.73
CA THR A 42 -0.54 -6.25 -8.34
C THR A 42 -1.77 -6.99 -7.81
N LYS A 43 -2.75 -6.28 -7.24
CA LYS A 43 -4.00 -6.89 -6.73
C LYS A 43 -5.08 -7.07 -7.81
N LEU A 44 -5.14 -6.21 -8.81
CA LEU A 44 -6.19 -6.25 -9.86
C LEU A 44 -5.74 -6.93 -11.15
N CYS A 45 -4.43 -7.06 -11.36
CA CYS A 45 -3.86 -7.62 -12.59
C CYS A 45 -3.17 -8.99 -12.42
N PRO A 46 -3.48 -9.90 -11.46
CA PRO A 46 -2.66 -11.10 -11.26
C PRO A 46 -2.56 -11.97 -12.52
N ALA A 47 -3.68 -12.20 -13.21
CA ALA A 47 -3.71 -12.99 -14.45
C ALA A 47 -2.96 -12.28 -15.60
N ASP A 48 -3.10 -10.96 -15.73
CA ASP A 48 -2.43 -10.19 -16.78
C ASP A 48 -0.91 -10.10 -16.51
N ILE A 49 -0.50 -10.01 -15.24
CA ILE A 49 0.91 -10.05 -14.83
C ILE A 49 1.50 -11.42 -15.18
N GLU A 50 0.85 -12.51 -14.81
CA GLU A 50 1.33 -13.87 -15.13
C GLU A 50 1.46 -14.09 -16.64
N LYS A 51 0.52 -13.56 -17.43
CA LYS A 51 0.49 -13.73 -18.88
C LYS A 51 1.50 -12.86 -19.61
N HIS A 52 1.69 -11.61 -19.19
CA HIS A 52 2.42 -10.61 -19.96
C HIS A 52 3.72 -10.12 -19.31
N CYS A 53 3.83 -10.22 -17.97
CA CYS A 53 4.88 -9.54 -17.20
C CYS A 53 5.46 -10.41 -16.06
N ALA A 54 5.39 -11.74 -16.16
CA ALA A 54 5.75 -12.66 -15.07
C ALA A 54 7.20 -12.54 -14.59
N THR A 55 8.12 -12.21 -15.51
CA THR A 55 9.56 -12.03 -15.21
C THR A 55 9.92 -10.60 -14.85
N VAL A 56 8.95 -9.68 -14.84
CA VAL A 56 9.16 -8.27 -14.56
C VAL A 56 9.04 -8.04 -13.05
N PRO A 57 9.99 -7.33 -12.40
CA PRO A 57 9.89 -6.99 -10.99
C PRO A 57 8.59 -6.22 -10.68
N ALA A 58 7.99 -6.44 -9.51
CA ALA A 58 6.71 -5.82 -9.14
C ALA A 58 6.70 -4.28 -9.26
N ALA A 59 7.86 -3.64 -9.06
CA ALA A 59 8.02 -2.19 -9.23
C ALA A 59 7.77 -1.72 -10.67
N GLU A 60 8.08 -2.55 -11.67
CA GLU A 60 8.05 -2.26 -13.10
C GLU A 60 6.84 -2.90 -13.82
N GLN A 61 6.10 -3.79 -13.14
CA GLN A 61 4.96 -4.49 -13.72
C GLN A 61 3.89 -3.54 -14.27
N ARG A 62 3.66 -2.41 -13.61
CA ARG A 62 2.72 -1.38 -14.09
C ARG A 62 3.11 -0.84 -15.46
N ASP A 63 4.39 -0.55 -15.68
CA ASP A 63 4.87 0.01 -16.95
C ASP A 63 4.91 -1.06 -18.04
N CYS A 64 5.23 -2.31 -17.68
CA CYS A 64 5.07 -3.45 -18.57
C CYS A 64 3.62 -3.60 -19.06
N LEU A 65 2.65 -3.57 -18.15
CA LEU A 65 1.22 -3.68 -18.49
C LEU A 65 0.71 -2.46 -19.26
N ALA A 66 1.25 -1.27 -19.01
CA ALA A 66 0.92 -0.07 -19.79
C ALA A 66 1.25 -0.23 -21.28
N GLY A 67 2.27 -1.03 -21.64
CA GLY A 67 2.56 -1.41 -23.02
C GLY A 67 1.60 -2.45 -23.62
N LYS A 68 0.66 -2.99 -22.82
CA LYS A 68 -0.21 -4.11 -23.15
C LYS A 68 -1.70 -3.81 -22.98
N ILE A 69 -2.09 -2.55 -22.82
CA ILE A 69 -3.48 -2.11 -22.51
C ILE A 69 -4.59 -2.75 -23.37
N LYS A 70 -4.33 -3.10 -24.63
CA LYS A 70 -5.32 -3.74 -25.53
C LYS A 70 -5.56 -5.23 -25.24
N GLU A 71 -4.69 -5.84 -24.43
CA GLU A 71 -4.68 -7.26 -24.11
C GLU A 71 -5.08 -7.53 -22.65
N LEU A 72 -5.31 -6.48 -21.85
CA LEU A 72 -5.60 -6.56 -20.42
C LEU A 72 -7.08 -6.86 -20.14
N SER A 73 -7.34 -7.50 -19.00
CA SER A 73 -8.68 -7.55 -18.44
C SER A 73 -9.21 -6.14 -18.11
N GLU A 74 -10.53 -5.94 -18.21
CA GLU A 74 -11.18 -4.65 -17.92
C GLU A 74 -10.78 -4.03 -16.55
N PRO A 75 -10.82 -4.76 -15.41
CA PRO A 75 -10.38 -4.19 -14.14
C PRO A 75 -8.89 -3.84 -14.12
N CYS A 76 -8.04 -4.62 -14.81
CA CYS A 76 -6.61 -4.34 -14.89
C CYS A 76 -6.33 -3.13 -15.79
N LEU A 77 -7.03 -3.00 -16.92
CA LEU A 77 -6.94 -1.85 -17.80
C LEU A 77 -7.25 -0.57 -17.02
N THR A 78 -8.39 -0.54 -16.33
CA THR A 78 -8.75 0.61 -15.49
C THR A 78 -7.72 0.82 -14.38
N ALA A 79 -7.14 -0.22 -13.78
CA ALA A 79 -6.08 -0.07 -12.79
C ALA A 79 -4.80 0.56 -13.36
N VAL A 80 -4.35 0.13 -14.55
CA VAL A 80 -3.12 0.62 -15.20
C VAL A 80 -3.27 2.07 -15.67
N GLU A 81 -4.40 2.38 -16.30
CA GLU A 81 -4.76 3.74 -16.68
C GLU A 81 -4.92 4.58 -15.42
N SER A 82 -5.65 4.06 -14.43
CA SER A 82 -5.92 4.75 -13.17
C SER A 82 -4.73 4.81 -12.20
N THR A 83 -3.55 4.36 -12.62
CA THR A 83 -2.27 4.56 -11.91
C THR A 83 -1.18 5.25 -12.75
N ALA A 84 -1.52 5.76 -13.94
CA ALA A 84 -0.64 6.64 -14.72
C ALA A 84 -0.07 7.83 -13.95
N VAL A 85 1.15 8.20 -14.32
CA VAL A 85 1.97 9.22 -13.65
C VAL A 85 1.55 10.65 -13.98
N ASP A 86 0.95 10.87 -15.15
CA ASP A 86 0.62 12.22 -15.67
C ASP A 86 -0.81 12.65 -15.36
N ARG A 87 -1.31 12.33 -14.16
CA ARG A 87 -2.74 12.51 -13.85
C ARG A 87 -3.05 13.82 -13.16
N GLY A 88 -4.09 14.46 -13.67
CA GLY A 88 -4.66 15.67 -13.08
C GLY A 88 -5.36 15.41 -11.73
N PRO A 89 -5.60 16.46 -10.95
CA PRO A 89 -6.39 16.37 -9.71
C PRO A 89 -7.73 15.67 -9.95
N GLY A 90 -8.18 14.87 -8.98
CA GLY A 90 -9.48 14.19 -9.04
C GLY A 90 -9.56 12.96 -9.96
N THR A 91 -8.52 12.61 -10.72
CA THR A 91 -8.55 11.50 -11.69
C THR A 91 -7.89 10.20 -11.20
N GLY A 92 -7.64 10.08 -9.88
CA GLY A 92 -6.92 8.96 -9.29
C GLY A 92 -7.72 7.63 -9.22
N PRO A 93 -7.12 6.56 -8.70
CA PRO A 93 -7.73 5.23 -8.69
C PRO A 93 -9.10 5.17 -8.02
N VAL A 94 -9.33 5.93 -6.94
CA VAL A 94 -10.65 5.97 -6.29
C VAL A 94 -11.72 6.53 -7.23
N ALA A 95 -11.41 7.58 -8.01
CA ALA A 95 -12.38 8.17 -8.92
C ALA A 95 -12.70 7.24 -10.10
N SER A 96 -11.71 6.48 -10.58
CA SER A 96 -11.87 5.56 -11.72
C SER A 96 -12.48 4.21 -11.32
N LEU A 97 -11.97 3.57 -10.26
CA LEU A 97 -12.35 2.21 -9.88
C LEU A 97 -13.60 2.14 -9.00
N CYS A 98 -14.06 3.27 -8.46
CA CYS A 98 -15.29 3.36 -7.66
C CYS A 98 -16.41 4.10 -8.40
N MET A 99 -16.30 4.36 -9.70
CA MET A 99 -17.22 5.27 -10.40
C MET A 99 -18.69 4.88 -10.23
N THR A 100 -18.98 3.57 -10.33
CA THR A 100 -20.32 3.02 -10.13
C THR A 100 -20.80 3.19 -8.69
N GLU A 101 -19.95 2.91 -7.71
CA GLU A 101 -20.26 3.07 -6.29
C GLU A 101 -20.45 4.55 -5.91
N ILE A 102 -19.68 5.45 -6.51
CA ILE A 102 -19.83 6.89 -6.32
C ILE A 102 -21.20 7.34 -6.81
N ALA A 103 -21.59 6.93 -8.02
CA ALA A 103 -22.91 7.26 -8.57
C ALA A 103 -24.06 6.67 -7.74
N LYS A 104 -23.86 5.48 -7.17
CA LYS A 104 -24.88 4.76 -6.39
C LYS A 104 -25.03 5.29 -4.96
N PHE A 105 -23.92 5.49 -4.26
CA PHE A 105 -23.91 5.78 -2.82
C PHE A 105 -23.59 7.24 -2.50
N CYS A 106 -22.87 7.93 -3.38
CA CYS A 106 -22.33 9.27 -3.15
C CYS A 106 -22.68 10.28 -4.26
N PRO A 107 -23.89 10.30 -4.85
CA PRO A 107 -24.20 11.09 -6.06
C PRO A 107 -24.10 12.61 -5.86
N GLU A 108 -24.32 13.09 -4.64
CA GLU A 108 -24.30 14.52 -4.29
C GLU A 108 -22.98 14.94 -3.63
N VAL A 109 -22.01 14.04 -3.54
CA VAL A 109 -20.74 14.31 -2.86
C VAL A 109 -19.74 14.94 -3.82
N GLU A 110 -19.27 16.14 -3.48
CA GLU A 110 -18.25 16.82 -4.27
C GLU A 110 -16.92 16.04 -4.26
N HIS A 111 -16.27 15.99 -5.42
CA HIS A 111 -14.99 15.30 -5.62
C HIS A 111 -13.78 16.10 -5.09
N VAL A 112 -13.97 16.80 -3.96
CA VAL A 112 -12.98 17.66 -3.32
C VAL A 112 -12.59 17.12 -1.95
N GLN A 113 -11.36 17.36 -1.53
CA GLN A 113 -10.85 17.09 -0.17
C GLN A 113 -11.13 15.67 0.38
N GLY A 114 -11.29 14.67 -0.50
CA GLY A 114 -11.57 13.29 -0.10
C GLY A 114 -12.98 13.05 0.45
N GLN A 115 -13.95 13.94 0.23
CA GLN A 115 -15.33 13.73 0.68
C GLN A 115 -15.93 12.43 0.09
N VAL A 116 -15.73 12.19 -1.20
CA VAL A 116 -16.14 10.95 -1.88
C VAL A 116 -15.57 9.71 -1.17
N ARG A 117 -14.29 9.74 -0.81
CA ARG A 117 -13.66 8.63 -0.06
C ARG A 117 -14.37 8.40 1.28
N ARG A 118 -14.69 9.47 2.03
CA ARG A 118 -15.38 9.35 3.32
C ARG A 118 -16.76 8.71 3.16
N CYS A 119 -17.51 9.13 2.14
CA CYS A 119 -18.80 8.53 1.81
C CYS A 119 -18.65 7.05 1.45
N LEU A 120 -17.77 6.70 0.51
CA LEU A 120 -17.54 5.30 0.12
C LEU A 120 -17.12 4.40 1.30
N MET A 121 -16.31 4.93 2.23
CA MET A 121 -15.90 4.18 3.43
C MET A 121 -17.07 3.82 4.36
N GLN A 122 -18.17 4.57 4.35
CA GLN A 122 -19.39 4.22 5.10
C GLN A 122 -20.12 3.04 4.46
N HIS A 123 -19.94 2.84 3.15
CA HIS A 123 -20.53 1.75 2.36
C HIS A 123 -19.52 0.64 2.04
N LYS A 124 -18.37 0.58 2.72
CA LYS A 124 -17.23 -0.29 2.34
C LYS A 124 -17.62 -1.76 2.08
N ALA A 125 -18.55 -2.31 2.86
CA ALA A 125 -19.02 -3.69 2.73
C ALA A 125 -19.85 -3.96 1.47
N GLU A 126 -20.38 -2.90 0.83
CA GLU A 126 -21.24 -2.96 -0.35
C GLU A 126 -20.49 -2.61 -1.65
N LEU A 127 -19.21 -2.25 -1.56
CA LEU A 127 -18.40 -1.84 -2.70
C LEU A 127 -17.87 -3.05 -3.47
N ALA A 128 -17.73 -2.91 -4.80
CA ALA A 128 -17.02 -3.90 -5.58
C ALA A 128 -15.54 -3.97 -5.20
N GLN A 129 -14.95 -5.16 -5.40
CA GLN A 129 -13.55 -5.43 -5.06
C GLN A 129 -12.54 -4.43 -5.66
N PRO A 130 -12.66 -3.98 -6.93
CA PRO A 130 -11.76 -2.97 -7.49
C PRO A 130 -11.78 -1.65 -6.70
N CYS A 131 -12.97 -1.21 -6.29
CA CYS A 131 -13.12 -0.01 -5.48
C CYS A 131 -12.52 -0.19 -4.07
N VAL A 132 -12.73 -1.33 -3.42
CA VAL A 132 -12.11 -1.64 -2.12
C VAL A 132 -10.59 -1.60 -2.23
N VAL A 133 -10.02 -2.22 -3.26
CA VAL A 133 -8.58 -2.17 -3.52
C VAL A 133 -8.11 -0.74 -3.72
N ALA A 134 -8.83 0.06 -4.50
CA ALA A 134 -8.50 1.46 -4.66
C ALA A 134 -8.47 2.17 -3.30
N LEU A 135 -9.52 2.06 -2.48
CA LEU A 135 -9.57 2.72 -1.17
C LEU A 135 -8.42 2.28 -0.25
N GLU A 136 -8.09 1.00 -0.19
CA GLU A 136 -7.07 0.46 0.71
C GLU A 136 -5.64 0.74 0.26
N ASN A 137 -5.42 0.88 -1.05
CA ASN A 137 -4.10 1.12 -1.64
C ASN A 137 -3.99 2.56 -2.17
N THR A 138 -4.89 3.43 -1.73
CA THR A 138 -4.79 4.88 -1.88
C THR A 138 -4.71 5.55 -0.52
N GLY A 139 -3.66 6.35 -0.33
CA GLY A 139 -3.51 7.17 0.88
C GLY A 139 -4.63 8.19 1.03
N PRO A 140 -4.80 8.76 2.23
CA PRO A 140 -5.84 9.75 2.48
C PRO A 140 -5.65 10.96 1.55
N ALA A 141 -6.76 11.47 1.01
CA ALA A 141 -6.73 12.53 0.00
C ALA A 141 -6.07 13.85 0.47
N TRP A 142 -5.91 14.06 1.78
CA TRP A 142 -5.26 15.22 2.41
C TRP A 142 -3.75 15.06 2.61
N ALA A 143 -3.18 13.86 2.39
CA ALA A 143 -1.74 13.61 2.48
C ALA A 143 -1.01 13.90 1.15
N ARG A 144 -1.64 14.69 0.26
CA ARG A 144 -1.04 15.22 -0.97
C ARG A 144 -0.75 16.70 -0.82
#